data_AF-A0A1Q8KHX4-F1
#
_entry.id   AF-A0A1Q8KHX4-F1
#
_cell.length_a   1.000
_cell.length_b   1.000
_cell.length_c   1.000
_cell.angle_alpha   90.00
_cell.angle_beta   90.00
_cell.angle_gamma   90.00
#
_symmetry.space_group_name_H-M   'P 1'
#
loop_
_entity.id
_entity.type
_entity.pdbx_description
1 polymer ?
#
loop_
_entity_poly.entity_id
_entity_poly.type
_entity_poly.pdbx_seq_one_letter_code
_entity_poly.pdbx_strand_id
1 'polypeptide(L)'
;MFRSGTGTPWWWRSTASGVRYRGRVTADVAEASPDALAQPVPCVRCSNGALLTIVGRCADCISDMGRNFPDEREAWKRELTETIEGRSD
;
A
#
# COMPACT_ATOMS: atom_id res chain seq x y z
N MET A 1 47.20 -7.20 29.66
CA MET A 1 46.32 -6.02 29.53
C MET A 1 45.99 -5.86 28.05
N PHE A 2 44.72 -6.05 27.71
CA PHE A 2 44.21 -6.11 26.34
C PHE A 2 44.13 -4.72 25.71
N ARG A 3 44.55 -4.66 24.45
CA ARG A 3 44.59 -3.49 23.57
C ARG A 3 43.20 -3.38 22.91
N SER A 4 42.48 -2.28 23.15
CA SER A 4 41.13 -2.06 22.60
C SER A 4 41.18 -1.90 21.08
N GLY A 5 40.78 -2.96 20.36
CA GLY A 5 40.58 -2.93 18.92
C GLY A 5 39.32 -2.15 18.57
N THR A 6 39.49 -1.17 17.68
CA THR A 6 38.42 -0.48 16.95
C THR A 6 37.64 -1.48 16.11
N GLY A 7 36.49 -1.94 16.60
CA GLY A 7 35.56 -2.78 15.84
C GLY A 7 34.21 -2.08 15.80
N THR A 8 33.92 -1.36 14.72
CA THR A 8 32.56 -0.91 14.41
C THR A 8 31.67 -2.16 14.38
N PRO A 9 30.58 -2.22 15.17
CA PRO A 9 29.84 -3.45 15.29
C PRO A 9 29.06 -3.73 13.99
N TRP A 10 28.96 -5.00 13.63
CA TRP A 10 28.53 -5.52 12.31
C TRP A 10 27.10 -5.09 11.88
N TRP A 11 26.30 -4.55 12.80
CA TRP A 11 24.93 -4.07 12.57
C TRP A 11 24.84 -2.62 12.08
N TRP A 12 25.96 -1.91 11.89
CA TRP A 12 25.96 -0.52 11.36
C TRP A 12 25.78 -0.43 9.83
N ARG A 13 25.85 -1.56 9.11
CA ARG A 13 25.68 -1.60 7.65
C ARG A 13 24.18 -1.63 7.31
N SER A 14 23.52 -0.49 7.52
CA SER A 14 22.16 -0.25 7.01
C SER A 14 22.19 -0.19 5.49
N THR A 15 22.04 -1.33 4.81
CA THR A 15 21.46 -1.34 3.47
C THR A 15 19.95 -1.23 3.60
N ALA A 16 19.50 -0.07 4.09
CA ALA A 16 18.17 0.39 3.75
C ALA A 16 18.23 0.72 2.25
N SER A 17 17.92 -0.26 1.40
CA SER A 17 17.53 -0.02 0.02
C SER A 17 16.22 0.76 0.06
N GLY A 18 16.31 2.05 0.40
CA GLY A 18 15.22 2.99 0.35
C GLY A 18 14.89 3.20 -1.12
N VAL A 19 13.76 2.64 -1.57
CA VAL A 19 13.14 3.01 -2.83
C VAL A 19 12.83 4.50 -2.74
N ARG A 20 13.62 5.33 -3.43
CA ARG A 20 13.34 6.76 -3.58
C ARG A 20 12.22 6.90 -4.59
N TYR A 21 10.98 7.06 -4.13
CA TYR A 21 9.89 7.49 -5.00
C TYR A 21 10.22 8.89 -5.52
N ARG A 22 10.50 8.99 -6.83
CA ARG A 22 10.84 10.25 -7.53
C ARG A 22 9.59 10.87 -8.18
N GLY A 23 8.44 10.76 -7.53
CA GLY A 23 7.17 11.33 -7.99
C GLY A 23 6.82 12.58 -7.20
N ARG A 24 6.45 13.66 -7.89
CA ARG A 24 5.78 14.81 -7.26
C ARG A 24 4.36 14.36 -6.92
N VAL A 25 4.05 14.18 -5.63
CA VAL A 25 2.66 13.97 -5.18
C VAL A 25 1.97 15.33 -5.21
N THR A 26 1.27 15.64 -6.30
CA THR A 26 0.28 16.73 -6.30
C THR A 26 -1.03 16.13 -5.79
N ALA A 27 -1.42 16.52 -4.58
CA ALA A 27 -2.75 16.22 -4.08
C ALA A 27 -3.69 17.29 -4.63
N ASP A 28 -4.26 17.03 -5.81
CA ASP A 28 -5.39 17.81 -6.32
C ASP A 28 -6.62 17.45 -5.48
N VAL A 29 -6.79 18.13 -4.35
CA VAL A 29 -7.98 17.99 -3.50
C VAL A 29 -9.11 18.73 -4.18
N ALA A 30 -9.91 18.01 -4.97
CA ALA A 30 -11.21 18.50 -5.39
C ALA A 30 -12.05 18.80 -4.14
N GLU A 31 -12.49 20.03 -3.98
CA GLU A 31 -13.31 20.47 -2.85
C GLU A 31 -14.67 19.75 -2.93
N ALA A 32 -14.83 18.68 -2.15
CA ALA A 32 -16.11 18.02 -1.98
C ALA A 32 -17.01 18.94 -1.16
N SER A 33 -18.26 19.14 -1.60
CA SER A 33 -19.27 19.87 -0.83
C SER A 33 -19.29 19.39 0.63
N PRO A 34 -19.28 20.30 1.63
CA PRO A 34 -19.18 19.93 3.04
C PRO A 34 -20.36 19.07 3.55
N ASP A 35 -21.44 18.98 2.76
CA ASP A 35 -22.63 18.17 3.04
C ASP A 35 -22.68 16.84 2.26
N ALA A 36 -21.69 16.54 1.42
CA ALA A 36 -21.63 15.28 0.69
C ALA A 36 -21.03 14.18 1.58
N LEU A 37 -21.86 13.52 2.39
CA LEU A 37 -21.46 12.30 3.07
C LEU A 37 -21.02 11.25 2.04
N ALA A 38 -19.91 10.58 2.33
CA ALA A 38 -19.42 9.46 1.52
C ALA A 38 -20.53 8.42 1.37
N GLN A 39 -20.88 8.09 0.13
CA GLN A 39 -21.88 7.07 -0.16
C GLN A 39 -21.21 5.69 -0.21
N PRO A 40 -21.87 4.64 0.30
CA PRO A 40 -21.32 3.30 0.25
C PRO A 40 -21.20 2.80 -1.20
N VAL A 41 -20.02 2.28 -1.55
CA VAL A 41 -19.72 1.66 -2.85
C VAL A 41 -19.65 0.14 -2.68
N PRO A 42 -20.25 -0.66 -3.58
CA PRO A 42 -20.23 -2.11 -3.46
C PRO A 42 -18.82 -2.67 -3.69
N CYS A 43 -18.37 -3.53 -2.78
CA CYS A 43 -17.12 -4.27 -2.91
C CYS A 43 -17.20 -5.30 -4.05
N VAL A 44 -16.18 -5.38 -4.91
CA VAL A 44 -16.16 -6.35 -6.02
C VAL A 44 -16.08 -7.81 -5.58
N ARG A 45 -15.61 -8.08 -4.35
CA ARG A 45 -15.45 -9.45 -3.82
C ARG A 45 -16.70 -9.94 -3.09
N CYS A 46 -17.23 -9.13 -2.17
CA CYS A 46 -18.33 -9.54 -1.29
C CYS A 46 -19.65 -8.80 -1.54
N SER A 47 -19.68 -7.85 -2.49
CA SER A 47 -20.83 -7.01 -2.84
C SER A 47 -21.40 -6.13 -1.71
N ASN A 48 -20.86 -6.22 -0.49
CA ASN A 48 -21.25 -5.36 0.62
C ASN A 48 -20.86 -3.91 0.34
N GLY A 49 -21.74 -2.99 0.76
CA GLY A 49 -21.46 -1.56 0.71
C GLY A 49 -20.34 -1.18 1.67
N ALA A 50 -19.30 -0.53 1.16
CA ALA A 50 -18.19 -0.01 1.93
C ALA A 50 -18.02 1.48 1.66
N LEU A 51 -17.84 2.29 2.71
CA LEU A 51 -17.58 3.72 2.57
C LEU A 51 -16.20 4.01 1.97
N LEU A 52 -15.26 3.07 2.13
CA LEU A 52 -13.92 3.15 1.60
C LEU A 52 -13.57 1.84 0.89
N THR A 53 -13.06 1.97 -0.33
CA THR A 53 -12.59 0.84 -1.12
C THR A 53 -11.17 1.10 -1.62
N ILE A 54 -10.32 0.09 -1.60
CA ILE A 54 -8.99 0.12 -2.21
C ILE A 54 -9.10 -0.68 -3.51
N VAL A 55 -9.11 0.04 -4.63
CA VAL A 55 -9.27 -0.52 -5.99
C VAL A 55 -10.42 -1.52 -6.06
N GLY A 56 -11.61 -1.06 -5.63
CA GLY A 56 -12.85 -1.82 -5.68
C GLY A 56 -13.05 -2.86 -4.56
N ARG A 57 -12.05 -3.13 -3.71
CA ARG A 57 -12.18 -4.08 -2.59
C ARG A 57 -12.29 -3.36 -1.24
N CYS A 58 -13.14 -3.87 -0.35
CA CYS A 58 -13.24 -3.35 1.03
C CYS A 58 -12.08 -3.86 1.91
N ALA A 59 -11.82 -3.15 3.01
CA ALA A 59 -10.76 -3.47 3.96
C ALA A 59 -10.91 -4.87 4.58
N ASP A 60 -12.15 -5.31 4.83
CA ASP A 60 -12.43 -6.64 5.38
C ASP A 60 -11.99 -7.75 4.43
N CYS A 61 -12.33 -7.63 3.15
CA CYS A 61 -11.90 -8.59 2.14
C CYS A 61 -10.38 -8.60 1.93
N ILE A 62 -9.72 -7.45 2.01
CA ILE A 62 -8.25 -7.37 1.90
C ILE A 62 -7.59 -8.02 3.12
N SER A 63 -8.17 -7.83 4.30
CA SER A 63 -7.69 -8.44 5.55
C SER A 63 -7.89 -9.96 5.54
N ASP A 64 -9.06 -10.42 5.09
CA ASP A 64 -9.38 -11.83 4.91
C ASP A 64 -8.44 -12.50 3.89
N MET A 65 -8.19 -11.86 2.74
CA MET A 65 -7.21 -12.34 1.77
C MET A 65 -5.81 -12.43 2.39
N GLY A 66 -5.38 -11.44 3.16
CA GLY A 66 -4.07 -11.49 3.83
C GLY A 66 -3.95 -12.61 4.86
N ARG A 67 -5.06 -13.03 5.47
CA ARG A 67 -5.09 -14.04 6.52
C ARG A 67 -5.31 -15.46 6.00
N ASN A 68 -6.23 -15.61 5.05
CA ASN A 68 -6.76 -16.91 4.62
C ASN A 68 -6.43 -17.23 3.16
N PHE A 69 -6.14 -16.23 2.31
CA PHE A 69 -5.89 -16.40 0.87
C PHE A 69 -4.67 -15.58 0.40
N PRO A 70 -3.46 -15.85 0.93
CA PRO A 70 -2.29 -15.01 0.71
C PRO A 70 -1.86 -14.97 -0.76
N ASP A 71 -2.02 -16.07 -1.50
CA ASP A 71 -1.70 -16.13 -2.92
C ASP A 71 -2.62 -15.22 -3.76
N GLU A 72 -3.92 -15.19 -3.44
CA GLU A 72 -4.86 -14.26 -4.07
C GLU A 72 -4.50 -12.80 -3.75
N ARG A 73 -4.00 -12.53 -2.54
CA ARG A 73 -3.54 -11.20 -2.16
C ARG A 73 -2.33 -10.74 -2.95
N GLU A 74 -1.34 -11.61 -3.13
CA GLU A 74 -0.14 -11.24 -3.89
C GLU A 74 -0.42 -11.15 -5.40
N ALA A 75 -1.29 -11.99 -5.95
CA ALA A 75 -1.76 -11.85 -7.32
C ALA A 75 -2.44 -10.50 -7.55
N TRP A 76 -3.40 -10.13 -6.69
CA TRP A 76 -4.07 -8.83 -6.75
C TRP A 76 -3.09 -7.66 -6.61
N LYS A 77 -2.11 -7.73 -5.70
CA LYS A 77 -1.10 -6.67 -5.57
C LYS A 77 -0.22 -6.53 -6.81
N ARG A 78 0.12 -7.63 -7.49
CA ARG A 78 0.86 -7.57 -8.75
C ARG A 78 0.05 -6.87 -9.85
N GLU A 79 -1.23 -7.24 -10.00
CA GLU A 79 -2.14 -6.58 -10.95
C GLU A 79 -2.23 -5.07 -10.71
N LEU A 80 -2.26 -4.65 -9.43
CA LEU A 80 -2.25 -3.23 -9.06
C LEU A 80 -0.96 -2.52 -9.47
N THR A 81 0.19 -3.13 -9.18
CA THR A 81 1.49 -2.56 -9.54
C THR A 81 1.59 -2.37 -11.05
N GLU A 82 1.22 -3.38 -11.83
CA GLU A 82 1.21 -3.31 -13.30
C GLU A 82 0.27 -2.20 -13.80
N THR A 83 -0.92 -2.05 -13.19
CA THR A 83 -1.87 -0.99 -13.54
C THR A 83 -1.33 0.41 -13.24
N ILE A 84 -0.63 0.58 -12.12
CA ILE A 84 -0.05 1.88 -11.72
C ILE A 84 1.12 2.24 -12.63
N GLU A 85 2.00 1.28 -12.93
CA GLU A 85 3.14 1.47 -13.81
C GLU A 85 2.68 1.74 -15.25
N GLY A 86 1.66 1.02 -15.75
CA GLY A 86 1.11 1.20 -17.09
C GLY A 86 0.32 2.49 -17.31
N ARG A 87 -0.18 3.13 -16.24
CA ARG A 87 -0.86 4.43 -16.31
C ARG A 87 0.12 5.62 -16.29
N SER A 88 1.41 5.37 -16.12
CA SER A 88 2.44 6.42 -16.00
C SER A 88 3.01 6.88 -17.35
N ASP A 89 2.40 6.48 -18.48
CA ASP A 89 2.74 6.90 -19.86
C ASP A 89 1.76 7.96 -20.39
#